data_AF-A0A966WP83-F1
#
_entry.id   AF-A0A966WP83-F1
#
_cell.length_a   1.000
_cell.length_b   1.000
_cell.length_c   1.000
_cell.angle_alpha   90.00
_cell.angle_beta   90.00
_cell.angle_gamma   90.00
#
_symmetry.space_group_name_H-M   'P 1'
#
loop_
_entity.id
_entity.type
_entity.pdbx_description
1 polymer ?
#
loop_
_entity_poly.entity_id
_entity_poly.type
_entity_poly.pdbx_seq_one_letter_code
_entity_poly.pdbx_strand_id
1 'polypeptide(L)' 'TVVHFLFIQGSRYVPGAEIMLITLIEFILGPMWVWIGFGERPSTMALLGGALVLMAVAGRSLVLMKKADGAIRS' A
#
# COMPACT_ATOMS: atom_id res chain seq x y z
N THR A 1 -8.54 13.70 -4.07
CA THR A 1 -10.01 13.77 -3.90
C THR A 1 -10.78 13.84 -5.22
N VAL A 2 -10.39 14.68 -6.20
CA VAL A 2 -11.07 14.75 -7.52
C VAL A 2 -10.97 13.45 -8.33
N VAL A 3 -9.83 12.77 -8.30
CA VAL A 3 -9.63 11.45 -8.96
C VAL A 3 -10.64 10.41 -8.45
N HIS A 4 -10.84 10.36 -7.13
CA HIS A 4 -11.76 9.40 -6.52
C HIS A 4 -13.21 9.71 -6.87
N PHE A 5 -13.55 11.00 -7.01
CA PHE A 5 -14.88 11.40 -7.44
C PHE A 5 -15.16 10.95 -8.88
N LEU A 6 -14.22 11.18 -9.81
CA LEU A 6 -14.33 10.70 -11.20
C LEU A 6 -14.37 9.17 -11.28
N PHE A 7 -13.59 8.51 -10.44
CA PHE A 7 -13.57 7.05 -10.34
C PHE A 7 -14.92 6.47 -9.90
N ILE A 8 -15.56 7.06 -8.88
CA ILE A 8 -16.90 6.64 -8.41
C ILE A 8 -17.99 6.91 -9.45
N GLN A 9 -17.85 7.97 -10.26
CA GLN A 9 -18.78 8.22 -11.36
C GLN A 9 -18.57 7.21 -12.50
N GLY A 10 -17.32 6.94 -12.87
CA GLY A 10 -16.96 5.98 -13.92
C GLY A 10 -17.23 4.52 -13.55
N SER A 11 -17.16 4.16 -12.27
CA SER A 11 -17.39 2.80 -11.78
C SER A 11 -18.80 2.28 -12.03
N ARG A 12 -19.74 3.15 -12.41
CA ARG A 12 -21.12 2.79 -12.77
C ARG A 12 -21.24 2.26 -14.21
N TYR A 13 -20.22 2.45 -15.03
CA TYR A 13 -20.23 2.16 -16.46
C TYR A 13 -19.24 1.06 -16.88
N VAL A 14 -18.40 0.60 -15.95
CA VAL A 14 -17.29 -0.32 -16.20
C VAL A 14 -17.45 -1.58 -15.34
N PRO A 15 -17.20 -2.79 -15.86
CA PRO A 15 -17.26 -4.02 -15.06
C PRO A 15 -16.35 -3.97 -13.84
N GLY A 16 -16.78 -4.59 -12.72
CA GLY A 16 -16.05 -4.57 -11.45
C GLY A 16 -14.59 -5.03 -11.52
N ALA A 17 -14.28 -5.98 -12.42
CA ALA A 17 -12.93 -6.46 -12.64
C ALA A 17 -11.99 -5.37 -13.22
N GLU A 18 -12.46 -4.58 -14.19
CA GLU A 18 -11.67 -3.52 -14.82
C GLU A 18 -11.42 -2.35 -13.86
N ILE A 19 -12.41 -2.02 -13.03
CA ILE A 19 -12.27 -1.02 -11.95
C ILE A 19 -11.13 -1.42 -11.00
N MET A 20 -11.03 -2.71 -10.65
CA MET A 20 -9.97 -3.22 -9.80
C MET A 20 -8.60 -3.13 -10.48
N LEU A 21 -8.52 -3.42 -11.78
CA LEU A 21 -7.29 -3.27 -12.56
C LEU A 21 -6.83 -1.80 -12.60
N ILE A 22 -7.75 -0.86 -12.86
CA ILE A 22 -7.44 0.58 -12.85
C ILE A 22 -6.95 1.02 -11.47
N THR A 23 -7.55 0.51 -10.38
CA THR A 23 -7.11 0.81 -9.01
C THR A 23 -5.68 0.35 -8.75
N LEU A 24 -5.33 -0.86 -9.21
CA LEU A 24 -3.96 -1.38 -9.06
C LEU A 24 -2.95 -0.55 -9.85
N ILE A 25 -3.31 -0.14 -11.06
CA ILE A 25 -2.48 0.73 -11.90
C ILE A 25 -2.27 2.08 -11.21
N GLU A 26 -3.31 2.71 -10.69
CA GLU A 26 -3.24 4.00 -9.98
C GLU A 26 -2.27 3.94 -8.79
N PHE A 27 -2.35 2.87 -7.98
CA PHE A 27 -1.46 2.68 -6.83
C PHE A 27 0.02 2.61 -7.21
N ILE A 28 0.33 2.02 -8.37
CA ILE A 28 1.70 1.90 -8.89
C ILE A 28 2.13 3.22 -9.56
N LEU A 29 1.22 3.83 -10.33
CA LEU A 29 1.48 5.06 -11.06
C LEU A 29 1.82 6.23 -10.13
N GLY A 30 1.15 6.36 -8.98
CA GLY A 30 1.39 7.47 -8.04
C GLY A 30 2.87 7.67 -7.69
N PRO A 31 3.54 6.66 -7.08
CA PRO A 31 4.97 6.73 -6.79
C PRO A 31 5.84 6.86 -8.05
N MET A 32 5.49 6.17 -9.14
CA MET A 32 6.25 6.24 -10.40
C MET A 32 6.27 7.66 -10.99
N TRP A 33 5.14 8.36 -10.99
CA TRP A 33 5.06 9.73 -11.50
C TRP A 33 5.85 10.71 -10.65
N VAL A 34 5.87 10.52 -9.33
CA VAL A 34 6.67 11.36 -8.41
C VAL A 34 8.16 11.16 -8.67
N TRP A 35 8.61 9.91 -8.85
CA TRP A 35 10.00 9.61 -9.19
C TRP A 35 10.43 10.20 -10.54
N ILE A 36 9.57 10.12 -11.56
CA ILE A 36 9.89 10.61 -12.91
C ILE A 36 9.79 12.14 -12.97
N GLY A 37 8.75 12.74 -12.39
CA GLY A 37 8.43 14.17 -12.55
C GLY A 37 9.12 15.09 -11.55
N PHE A 38 9.36 14.64 -10.32
CA PHE A 38 10.02 15.43 -9.27
C PHE A 38 11.45 14.97 -8.99
N GLY A 39 11.91 13.88 -9.60
CA GLY A 39 13.25 13.34 -9.39
C GLY A 39 13.52 13.00 -7.91
N GLU A 40 12.46 12.79 -7.13
CA GLU A 40 12.53 12.60 -5.69
C GLU A 40 13.27 11.31 -5.37
N ARG A 41 14.56 11.46 -5.05
CA ARG A 41 15.31 10.42 -4.34
C ARG A 41 14.66 10.30 -2.96
N PRO A 42 14.25 9.09 -2.53
CA PRO A 42 13.71 8.91 -1.19
C PRO A 42 14.64 9.57 -0.19
N SER A 43 14.16 10.58 0.52
CA SER A 43 14.98 11.28 1.50
C SER A 43 15.40 10.28 2.59
N THR A 44 16.52 10.54 3.26
CA THR A 44 16.95 9.71 4.40
C THR A 44 15.83 9.57 5.43
N MET A 45 15.01 10.61 5.62
CA MET A 45 13.84 10.58 6.49
C MET A 45 12.75 9.62 6.00
N ALA A 46 12.46 9.58 4.69
CA ALA A 46 11.49 8.64 4.12
C ALA A 46 11.95 7.19 4.29
N LEU A 47 13.25 6.93 4.10
CA LEU A 47 13.84 5.60 4.30
C LEU A 47 13.80 5.17 5.78
N LEU A 48 14.13 6.07 6.70
CA LEU A 48 14.06 5.79 8.14
C LEU A 48 12.62 5.54 8.61
N GLY A 49 11.66 6.32 8.12
CA GLY A 49 10.23 6.10 8.39
C GLY A 49 9.76 4.75 7.87
N GLY A 50 10.13 4.39 6.64
CA GLY A 50 9.84 3.08 6.06
C GLY A 50 10.45 1.93 6.87
N ALA A 51 11.72 2.04 7.26
CA ALA A 51 12.40 1.04 8.08
C ALA A 51 11.73 0.85 9.45
N LEU A 52 11.31 1.94 10.11
CA LEU A 52 10.60 1.90 11.39
C LEU A 52 9.28 1.12 11.28
N VAL A 53 8.48 1.42 10.25
CA VAL A 53 7.21 0.74 9.99
C VAL A 53 7.45 -0.76 9.73
N LEU A 54 8.43 -1.09 8.89
CA LEU A 54 8.78 -2.49 8.59
C LEU A 54 9.20 -3.26 9.85
N MET A 55 10.03 -2.66 10.71
CA MET A 55 10.42 -3.28 11.99
C MET A 55 9.22 -3.49 12.91
N ALA A 56 8.31 -2.52 13.01
CA ALA A 56 7.11 -2.64 13.84
C ALA A 56 6.18 -3.77 13.35
N VAL A 57 5.97 -3.87 12.04
CA VAL A 57 5.14 -4.92 11.44
C VAL A 57 5.79 -6.29 11.59
N ALA A 58 7.09 -6.40 11.34
CA ALA A 58 7.84 -7.64 11.54
C ALA A 58 7.77 -8.11 13.00
N GLY A 59 8.02 -7.20 13.95
CA GLY A 59 7.90 -7.49 15.38
C GLY A 59 6.50 -7.95 15.76
N ARG A 60 5.45 -7.26 15.29
CA ARG A 60 4.06 -7.66 15.52
C ARG A 60 3.75 -9.04 14.94
N SER A 61 4.21 -9.31 13.72
CA SER A 61 4.02 -10.60 13.05
C SER A 61 4.65 -11.74 13.84
N LEU A 62 5.89 -11.56 14.30
CA LEU A 62 6.60 -12.55 15.13
C LEU A 62 5.88 -12.81 16.46
N VAL A 63 5.35 -11.77 17.11
CA VAL A 63 4.57 -11.93 18.35
C VAL A 63 3.28 -12.72 18.10
N LEU A 64 2.60 -12.46 16.97
CA LEU A 64 1.40 -13.20 16.58
C LEU A 64 1.72 -14.68 16.31
N MET A 65 2.81 -14.98 15.61
CA MET A 65 3.26 -16.36 15.37
C MET A 65 3.54 -17.09 16.69
N LYS A 66 4.24 -16.46 17.64
CA LYS A 66 4.49 -17.05 18.96
C LYS A 66 3.21 -17.31 19.76
N LYS A 67 2.19 -16.46 19.62
CA LYS A 67 0.88 -16.66 20.25
C LYS A 67 0.07 -17.77 19.57
N ALA A 68 0.14 -17.88 18.24
CA ALA A 68 -0.53 -18.93 17.49
C ALA A 68 0.02 -20.33 17.85
N ASP A 69 1.34 -20.47 17.95
CA ASP A 69 2.00 -21.72 18.37
C ASP A 69 1.63 -22.12 19.80
N GLY A 70 1.49 -21.15 20.71
CA GLY A 70 1.08 -21.40 22.10
C GLY A 70 -0.38 -21.86 22.24
N ALA A 71 -1.27 -21.38 21.38
CA ALA A 71 -2.69 -21.75 21.38
C ALA A 71 -2.97 -23.13 20.77
N ILE A 72 -2.10 -23.62 19.87
CA ILE A 72 -2.23 -24.95 19.24
C ILE A 72 -1.73 -26.07 20.18
N ARG A 73 -0.84 -25.74 21.13
CA ARG A 73 -0.22 -26.69 22.06
C ARG A 73 -0.97 -26.89 23.38
N SER A 74 -2.05 -26.15 23.64
CA SER A 74 -2.92 -26.27 24.82
C SER A 74 -4.22 -26.98 24.49
#